data_AF-A0A947CJB8-F1
#
_entry.id   AF-A0A947CJB8-F1
#
_cell.length_a   1.000
_cell.length_b   1.000
_cell.length_c   1.000
_cell.angle_alpha   90.00
_cell.angle_beta   90.00
_cell.angle_gamma   90.00
#
_symmetry.space_group_name_H-M   'P 1'
#
loop_
_entity.id
_entity.type
_entity.pdbx_description
1 polymer ?
#
loop_
_entity_poly.entity_id
_entity_poly.type
_entity_poly.pdbx_seq_one_letter_code
_entity_poly.pdbx_strand_id
1 'polypeptide(L)'
;MDFFARQDSARHRTALLVVLFVVAVVAIVVLTYLVVTGTLFATQWYKGSPFDPALVGGVTGGVLAIVGGGSVYKIAQLRGGGTTVAQRLGGGLV
;
A
#
# COMPACT_ATOMS: atom_id res chain seq x y z
N MET A 1 -3.25 -12.74 -35.08
CA MET A 1 -2.57 -12.00 -33.99
C MET A 1 -3.64 -11.49 -33.03
N ASP A 2 -4.04 -12.30 -32.04
CA ASP A 2 -5.23 -12.00 -31.24
C ASP A 2 -4.97 -10.94 -30.17
N PHE A 3 -5.68 -9.81 -30.31
CA PHE A 3 -5.74 -8.73 -29.32
C PHE A 3 -6.41 -9.21 -28.02
N PHE A 4 -7.31 -10.19 -28.12
CA PHE A 4 -8.04 -10.79 -27.01
C PHE A 4 -7.15 -11.63 -26.09
N ALA A 5 -6.19 -12.38 -26.65
CA ALA A 5 -5.21 -13.14 -25.85
C ALA A 5 -4.31 -12.24 -25.00
N ARG A 6 -4.07 -10.99 -25.44
CA ARG A 6 -3.32 -9.99 -24.65
C ARG A 6 -4.15 -9.35 -23.54
N GLN A 7 -5.48 -9.27 -23.68
CA GLN A 7 -6.36 -8.71 -22.63
C GLN A 7 -6.56 -9.65 -21.43
N ASP A 8 -6.66 -10.96 -21.67
CA ASP A 8 -6.75 -11.93 -20.57
C ASP A 8 -5.46 -12.02 -19.76
N SER A 9 -4.29 -11.96 -20.43
CA SER A 9 -2.99 -11.93 -19.74
C SER A 9 -2.82 -10.66 -18.90
N ALA A 10 -3.32 -9.52 -19.38
CA ALA A 10 -3.27 -8.26 -18.64
C ALA A 10 -4.11 -8.31 -17.35
N ARG A 11 -5.34 -8.85 -17.40
CA ARG A 11 -6.21 -8.98 -16.21
C ARG A 11 -5.59 -9.88 -15.14
N HIS A 12 -4.99 -11.00 -15.55
CA HIS A 12 -4.39 -11.95 -14.61
C HIS A 12 -3.17 -11.36 -13.89
N ARG A 13 -2.35 -10.58 -14.60
CA ARG A 13 -1.20 -9.88 -14.01
C ARG A 13 -1.62 -8.77 -13.06
N THR A 14 -2.67 -8.01 -13.38
CA THR A 14 -3.19 -6.97 -12.46
C THR A 14 -3.75 -7.60 -11.18
N ALA A 15 -4.46 -8.73 -11.28
CA ALA A 15 -4.95 -9.45 -10.10
C ALA A 15 -3.81 -9.92 -9.19
N LEU A 16 -2.74 -10.48 -9.77
CA LEU A 16 -1.54 -10.87 -9.01
C LEU A 16 -0.90 -9.68 -8.30
N LEU A 17 -0.77 -8.53 -8.97
CA LEU A 17 -0.22 -7.31 -8.36
C LEU A 17 -1.08 -6.81 -7.19
N VAL A 18 -2.40 -6.90 -7.30
CA VAL A 18 -3.31 -6.53 -6.18
C VAL A 18 -3.14 -7.49 -5.00
N VAL A 19 -3.03 -8.80 -5.26
CA VAL A 19 -2.77 -9.79 -4.20
C VAL A 19 -1.43 -9.51 -3.53
N LEU A 20 -0.36 -9.31 -4.30
CA LEU A 20 0.95 -8.96 -3.76
C LEU A 20 0.92 -7.66 -2.96
N PHE A 21 0.16 -6.66 -3.41
CA PHE A 21 -0.02 -5.40 -2.69
C PHE A 21 -0.70 -5.65 -1.33
N VAL A 22 -1.79 -6.41 -1.30
CA VAL A 22 -2.48 -6.75 -0.03
C VAL A 22 -1.53 -7.51 0.91
N VAL A 23 -0.79 -8.49 0.40
CA VAL A 23 0.22 -9.23 1.19
C VAL A 23 1.28 -8.28 1.75
N ALA A 24 1.78 -7.34 0.93
CA ALA A 24 2.74 -6.34 1.37
C ALA A 24 2.17 -5.43 2.47
N VAL A 25 0.91 -4.99 2.35
CA VAL A 25 0.24 -4.18 3.38
C VAL A 25 0.11 -4.95 4.69
N VAL A 26 -0.30 -6.22 4.65
CA VAL A 26 -0.38 -7.08 5.83
C VAL A 26 1.01 -7.24 6.47
N ALA A 27 2.04 -7.49 5.66
CA ALA A 27 3.41 -7.61 6.16
C ALA A 27 3.89 -6.30 6.82
N ILE A 28 3.59 -5.14 6.24
CA ILE A 28 3.90 -3.84 6.84
C ILE A 28 3.19 -3.68 8.18
N VAL A 29 1.88 -3.97 8.27
CA VAL A 29 1.12 -3.88 9.53
C VAL A 29 1.77 -4.75 10.61
N VAL A 30 2.09 -6.01 10.29
CA VAL A 30 2.70 -6.95 11.23
C VAL A 30 4.07 -6.45 11.69
N LEU A 31 4.95 -6.05 10.77
CA LEU A 31 6.29 -5.56 11.10
C LEU A 31 6.23 -4.27 11.93
N THR A 32 5.39 -3.31 11.55
CA THR A 32 5.22 -2.07 12.30
C THR A 32 4.70 -2.36 13.71
N TYR A 33 3.73 -3.27 13.85
CA TYR A 33 3.21 -3.65 15.16
C TYR A 33 4.27 -4.32 16.04
N LEU A 34 5.09 -5.22 15.49
CA LEU A 34 6.20 -5.82 16.21
C LEU A 34 7.24 -4.79 16.66
N VAL A 35 7.58 -3.83 15.80
CA VAL A 35 8.54 -2.75 16.13
C VAL A 35 7.97 -1.82 17.21
N VAL A 36 6.72 -1.38 17.06
CA VAL A 36 6.06 -0.49 18.05
C VAL A 36 5.93 -1.19 19.39
N THR A 37 5.41 -2.41 19.41
CA THR A 37 5.26 -3.17 20.65
C THR A 37 6.62 -3.48 21.26
N GLY A 38 7.60 -3.94 20.46
CA GLY A 38 8.95 -4.21 20.92
C GLY A 38 9.62 -2.99 21.57
N THR A 39 9.50 -1.82 20.96
CA THR A 39 10.08 -0.58 21.51
C THR A 39 9.37 -0.11 22.78
N LEU A 40 8.04 -0.14 22.83
CA LEU A 40 7.25 0.24 24.00
C LEU A 40 7.56 -0.64 25.23
N PHE A 41 7.71 -1.95 25.03
CA PHE A 41 8.07 -2.89 26.10
C PHE A 41 9.54 -2.77 26.51
N ALA A 42 10.47 -2.66 25.55
CA ALA A 42 11.89 -2.52 25.83
C ALA A 42 12.23 -1.24 26.62
N THR A 43 11.48 -0.17 26.38
CA THR A 43 11.66 1.11 27.08
C THR A 43 10.82 1.22 28.36
N GLN A 44 9.94 0.24 28.64
CA GLN A 44 8.97 0.25 29.74
C GLN A 44 7.97 1.42 29.72
N TRP A 45 7.75 2.05 28.57
CA TRP A 45 6.76 3.13 28.39
C TRP A 45 5.32 2.62 28.39
N TYR A 46 5.14 1.31 28.24
CA TYR A 46 3.85 0.66 28.22
C TYR A 46 3.85 -0.56 29.15
N LYS A 47 2.86 -0.63 30.03
CA LYS A 47 2.72 -1.71 31.05
C LYS A 47 1.53 -2.65 30.75
N GLY A 48 0.87 -2.49 29.61
CA GLY A 48 -0.29 -3.31 29.23
C GLY A 48 0.12 -4.63 28.59
N SER A 49 -0.85 -5.31 27.96
CA SER A 49 -0.61 -6.53 27.20
C SER A 49 -0.05 -6.20 25.82
N PRO A 50 0.90 -6.99 25.27
CA PRO A 50 1.34 -6.83 23.89
C PRO A 50 0.15 -6.80 22.93
N PHE A 51 -0.84 -7.67 23.14
CA PHE A 51 -2.04 -7.82 22.32
C PHE A 51 -3.22 -6.95 22.76
N ASP A 52 -2.96 -5.75 23.31
CA ASP A 52 -4.03 -4.79 23.62
C ASP A 52 -4.79 -4.40 22.32
N PRO A 53 -6.12 -4.63 22.25
CA PRO A 53 -6.92 -4.25 21.10
C PRO A 53 -6.79 -2.77 20.71
N ALA A 54 -6.56 -1.87 21.67
CA ALA A 54 -6.36 -0.46 21.39
C ALA A 54 -5.04 -0.21 20.65
N LEU A 55 -3.96 -0.90 21.05
CA LEU A 55 -2.65 -0.80 20.40
C LEU A 55 -2.69 -1.41 19.00
N VAL A 56 -3.29 -2.60 18.86
CA VAL A 56 -3.47 -3.28 17.57
C VAL A 56 -4.30 -2.41 16.63
N GLY A 57 -5.43 -1.88 17.12
CA GLY A 57 -6.31 -1.01 16.35
C GLY A 57 -5.63 0.30 15.94
N GLY A 58 -4.89 0.93 16.85
CA GLY A 58 -4.16 2.17 16.59
C GLY A 58 -3.06 1.99 15.54
N VAL A 59 -2.22 0.95 15.68
CA VAL A 59 -1.14 0.67 14.71
C VAL A 59 -1.73 0.30 13.35
N THR A 60 -2.69 -0.62 13.31
CA THR A 60 -3.32 -1.06 12.06
C THR A 60 -4.02 0.12 11.36
N GLY A 61 -4.80 0.90 12.11
CA GLY A 61 -5.48 2.08 11.60
C GLY A 61 -4.50 3.14 11.07
N GLY A 62 -3.41 3.40 11.79
CA GLY A 62 -2.38 4.35 11.36
C GLY A 62 -1.68 3.91 10.06
N VAL A 63 -1.28 2.63 9.98
CA VAL A 63 -0.66 2.07 8.76
C VAL A 63 -1.63 2.14 7.58
N LEU A 64 -2.88 1.71 7.76
CA LEU A 64 -3.90 1.76 6.71
C LEU A 64 -4.22 3.19 6.27
N ALA A 65 -4.24 4.15 7.19
CA ALA A 65 -4.46 5.55 6.87
C ALA A 65 -3.33 6.10 5.99
N ILE A 66 -2.07 5.80 6.33
CA ILE A 66 -0.90 6.25 5.56
C ILE A 66 -0.88 5.60 4.17
N VAL A 67 -0.98 4.26 4.12
CA VAL A 67 -0.94 3.51 2.87
C VAL A 67 -2.14 3.85 1.98
N GLY A 68 -3.33 3.89 2.56
CA GLY A 68 -4.57 4.25 1.86
C GLY A 68 -4.54 5.69 1.36
N GLY A 69 -4.11 6.64 2.19
CA GLY A 69 -3.94 8.04 1.80
C GLY A 69 -2.93 8.21 0.65
N GLY A 70 -1.77 7.56 0.75
CA GLY A 70 -0.76 7.55 -0.31
C GLY A 70 -1.27 6.92 -1.62
N SER A 71 -2.06 5.85 -1.51
CA SER A 71 -2.68 5.18 -2.66
C SER A 71 -3.71 6.07 -3.34
N VAL A 72 -4.59 6.72 -2.57
CA VAL A 72 -5.58 7.68 -3.09
C VAL A 72 -4.87 8.87 -3.75
N TYR A 73 -3.83 9.41 -3.11
CA TYR A 73 -3.02 10.47 -3.68
C TYR A 73 -2.41 10.06 -5.02
N LYS A 74 -1.85 8.85 -5.10
CA LYS A 74 -1.26 8.33 -6.34
C LYS A 74 -2.31 8.14 -7.44
N ILE A 75 -3.49 7.63 -7.10
CA ILE A 75 -4.62 7.49 -8.02
C ILE A 75 -5.06 8.87 -8.53
N ALA A 76 -5.23 9.85 -7.63
CA ALA A 76 -5.57 11.22 -8.01
C ALA A 76 -4.50 11.85 -8.93
N GLN A 77 -3.22 11.59 -8.69
CA GLN A 77 -2.11 12.05 -9.52
C GLN A 77 -2.14 11.44 -10.94
N LEU A 78 -2.62 10.21 -11.09
CA LEU A 78 -2.73 9.49 -12.36
C LEU A 78 -4.02 9.79 -13.12
N ARG A 79 -5.05 10.32 -12.43
CA ARG A 79 -6.34 10.71 -13.04
C ARG A 79 -6.25 11.88 -14.02
N GLY A 80 -5.15 12.64 -14.04
CA GLY A 80 -4.88 13.67 -15.05
C GLY A 80 -4.69 13.14 -16.49
N GLY A 81 -4.70 11.82 -16.69
CA GLY A 81 -4.64 11.17 -18.00
C GLY A 81 -3.22 10.84 -18.47
N GLY A 82 -3.13 10.18 -19.63
CA GLY A 82 -1.88 9.75 -20.25
C GLY A 82 -0.92 10.91 -20.57
N THR A 83 -1.45 12.11 -20.80
CA THR A 83 -0.68 13.33 -21.10
C THR A 83 0.21 13.77 -19.95
N THR A 84 -0.24 13.65 -18.69
CA THR A 84 0.59 13.95 -17.50
C THR A 84 1.70 12.91 -17.31
N VAL A 85 1.46 11.65 -17.68
CA VAL A 85 2.47 10.58 -17.61
C VAL A 85 3.49 10.74 -18.75
N ALA A 86 3.03 11.08 -19.95
CA ALA A 86 3.88 11.35 -21.11
C ALA A 86 4.78 12.57 -20.88
N GLN A 87 4.25 13.68 -20.36
CA GLN A 87 5.05 14.86 -20.02
C GLN A 87 6.11 14.58 -18.94
N ARG A 88 5.79 13.75 -17.92
CA ARG A 88 6.78 13.33 -16.91
C ARG A 88 7.85 12.38 -17.43
N LEU A 89 7.62 11.75 -18.58
CA LEU A 89 8.56 10.86 -19.27
C LEU A 89 9.26 11.54 -20.46
N GLY A 90 9.10 12.86 -20.64
CA GLY A 90 9.75 13.64 -21.69
C GLY A 90 9.06 13.60 -23.06
N GLY A 91 7.85 13.05 -23.15
CA GLY A 91 7.04 13.05 -24.37
C GLY A 91 6.42 14.43 -24.61
N GLY A 92 6.97 15.18 -25.56
CA GLY A 92 6.33 16.35 -26.16
C GLY A 92 5.28 15.92 -27.19
N LEU A 93 4.18 16.70 -27.29
CA LEU A 93 3.21 16.56 -28.36
C LEU A 93 3.89 16.96 -29.69
N VAL A 94 4.00 16.00 -30.61
CA VAL A 94 4.17 16.28 -32.04
C VAL A 94 2.81 16.32 -32.72
#